data_AF-A0AAD4NKD3-F1
#
_entry.id   AF-A0AAD4NKD3-F1
#
_cell.length_a   1.000
_cell.length_b   1.000
_cell.length_c   1.000
_cell.angle_alpha   90.00
_cell.angle_beta   90.00
_cell.angle_gamma   90.00
#
_symmetry.space_group_name_H-M   'P 1'
#
loop_
_entity.id
_entity.type
_entity.pdbx_description
1 polymer ?
#
loop_
_entity_poly.entity_id
_entity_poly.type
_entity_poly.pdbx_seq_one_letter_code
_entity_poly.pdbx_strand_id
1 'polypeptide(L)'
;MRQMLANAGRSQTSLRHFAKRIGVVSHVSVTSNDTTDDGHWLRYGVKHIEVFKSSIDPLPVFVLTPPSSATCGITDLVNNNEYLMAGTVANGNELHIYSCLYIPIKDGEFNDEIGALQWKKVPTAIQQKLSSANNSTCT
;
A
#
# COMPACT_ATOMS: atom_id res chain seq x y z
N MET A 1 35.94 0.49 -23.39
CA MET A 1 35.43 -0.88 -23.65
C MET A 1 34.77 -1.37 -22.35
N ARG A 2 33.50 -1.82 -22.43
CA ARG A 2 32.65 -2.43 -21.37
C ARG A 2 32.12 -1.43 -20.30
N GLN A 3 30.85 -1.43 -19.91
CA GLN A 3 29.68 -2.26 -20.25
C GLN A 3 28.42 -1.41 -20.00
N MET A 4 27.51 -1.37 -20.97
CA MET A 4 26.12 -0.98 -20.77
C MET A 4 25.43 -2.13 -20.03
N LEU A 5 24.92 -1.90 -18.82
CA LEU A 5 24.00 -2.83 -18.17
C LEU A 5 22.58 -2.41 -18.51
N ALA A 6 21.98 -3.21 -19.39
CA ALA A 6 20.58 -3.12 -19.78
C ALA A 6 19.69 -3.36 -18.56
N ASN A 7 18.87 -2.37 -18.23
CA ASN A 7 17.82 -2.48 -17.23
C ASN A 7 16.61 -3.18 -17.87
N ALA A 8 16.66 -4.51 -17.96
CA ALA A 8 15.63 -5.33 -18.60
C ALA A 8 14.75 -6.01 -17.54
N GLY A 9 13.50 -5.53 -17.43
CA GLY A 9 12.30 -6.31 -17.12
C GLY A 9 12.26 -7.13 -15.82
N ARG A 10 11.54 -6.64 -14.80
CA ARG A 10 10.90 -7.54 -13.83
C ARG A 10 9.96 -8.47 -14.60
N SER A 11 10.26 -9.77 -14.60
CA SER A 11 9.40 -10.82 -15.18
C SER A 11 7.94 -10.70 -14.68
N GLN A 12 6.95 -10.87 -15.56
CA GLN A 12 5.52 -10.84 -15.21
C GLN A 12 5.17 -11.77 -14.03
N THR A 13 5.93 -12.84 -13.82
CA THR A 13 5.78 -13.77 -12.69
C THR A 13 6.04 -13.08 -11.34
N SER A 14 6.99 -12.15 -11.30
CA SER A 14 7.34 -11.37 -10.09
C SER A 14 6.21 -10.42 -9.69
N LEU A 15 5.59 -9.73 -10.67
CA LEU A 15 4.48 -8.81 -10.42
C LEU A 15 3.22 -9.55 -9.96
N ARG A 16 2.92 -10.72 -10.53
CA ARG A 16 1.80 -11.58 -10.07
C ARG A 16 2.01 -12.05 -8.63
N HIS A 17 3.23 -12.44 -8.29
CA HIS A 17 3.56 -12.87 -6.94
C HIS A 17 3.43 -11.72 -5.93
N PHE A 18 3.89 -10.52 -6.30
CA PHE A 18 3.71 -9.32 -5.48
C PHE A 18 2.23 -8.98 -5.28
N ALA A 19 1.42 -8.97 -6.34
CA ALA A 19 -0.01 -8.68 -6.27
C ALA A 19 -0.77 -9.66 -5.36
N LYS A 20 -0.34 -10.93 -5.27
CA LYS A 20 -0.93 -11.92 -4.35
C LYS A 20 -0.60 -11.66 -2.88
N ARG A 21 0.53 -11.00 -2.58
CA ARG A 21 0.92 -10.67 -1.19
C ARG A 21 0.17 -9.45 -0.66
N ILE A 22 -0.22 -8.53 -1.53
CA ILE A 22 -1.10 -7.40 -1.15
C ILE A 22 -2.48 -7.95 -0.84
N GLY A 23 -2.83 -7.94 0.44
CA GLY A 23 -4.10 -8.45 0.94
C GLY A 23 -5.21 -7.40 0.89
N VAL A 24 -4.88 -6.12 1.03
CA VAL A 24 -5.84 -5.02 1.03
C VAL A 24 -5.32 -3.85 0.19
N VAL A 25 -6.20 -3.26 -0.61
CA VAL A 25 -5.99 -1.95 -1.26
C VAL A 25 -7.25 -1.12 -1.02
N SER A 26 -7.09 0.05 -0.41
CA SER A 26 -8.23 0.90 -0.06
C SER A 26 -7.85 2.36 -0.01
N HIS A 27 -8.83 3.21 -0.32
CA HIS A 27 -8.83 4.61 0.04
C HIS A 27 -9.23 4.73 1.52
N VAL A 28 -8.37 5.35 2.34
CA VAL A 28 -8.55 5.48 3.78
C VAL A 28 -8.40 6.92 4.25
N SER A 29 -9.11 7.28 5.32
CA SER A 29 -8.82 8.46 6.13
C SER A 29 -8.11 8.05 7.41
N VAL A 30 -7.01 8.71 7.74
CA VAL A 30 -6.27 8.47 9.00
C VAL A 30 -6.98 9.19 10.14
N THR A 31 -7.33 8.47 11.20
CA THR A 31 -8.12 8.99 12.32
C THR A 31 -7.29 9.23 13.59
N SER A 32 -6.19 8.51 13.75
CA SER A 32 -5.28 8.63 14.90
C SER A 32 -3.89 8.09 14.57
N ASN A 33 -2.89 8.53 15.33
CA ASN A 33 -1.51 8.07 15.24
C ASN A 33 -0.97 7.75 16.64
N ASP A 34 -0.72 6.47 16.90
CA ASP A 34 -0.16 6.00 18.17
C ASP A 34 1.08 5.12 17.90
N THR A 35 1.80 4.78 18.96
CA THR A 35 2.79 3.69 18.95
C THR A 35 2.19 2.51 19.71
N THR A 36 2.46 1.27 19.29
CA THR A 36 2.05 0.09 20.06
C THR A 36 2.72 0.07 21.44
N ASP A 37 2.06 -0.57 22.42
CA ASP A 37 2.54 -0.59 23.83
C ASP A 37 3.95 -1.19 23.98
N ASP A 38 4.34 -2.05 23.04
CA ASP A 38 5.64 -2.71 22.97
C ASP A 38 6.71 -1.90 22.20
N GLY A 39 6.34 -0.76 21.60
CA GLY A 39 7.23 0.11 20.84
C GLY A 39 7.72 -0.47 19.51
N HIS A 40 7.27 -1.67 19.13
CA HIS A 40 7.77 -2.36 17.95
C HIS A 40 7.12 -1.88 16.64
N TRP A 41 5.93 -1.27 16.72
CA TRP A 41 5.16 -0.82 15.57
C TRP A 41 4.55 0.56 15.80
N LEU A 42 4.46 1.34 14.73
CA LEU A 42 3.55 2.48 14.67
C LEU A 42 2.17 1.96 14.31
N ARG A 43 1.14 2.47 15.00
CA ARG A 43 -0.25 2.12 14.80
C ARG A 43 -1.02 3.35 14.35
N TYR A 44 -1.60 3.29 13.16
CA TYR A 44 -2.49 4.34 12.67
C TYR A 44 -3.93 3.86 12.69
N GLY A 45 -4.81 4.62 13.34
CA GLY A 45 -6.25 4.42 13.18
C GLY A 45 -6.66 4.85 11.78
N VAL A 46 -7.50 4.04 11.14
CA VAL A 46 -7.98 4.31 9.78
C VAL A 46 -9.48 4.07 9.67
N LYS A 47 -10.11 4.84 8.79
CA LYS A 47 -11.46 4.59 8.29
C LYS A 47 -11.38 4.29 6.80
N HIS A 48 -11.78 3.09 6.39
CA HIS A 48 -11.87 2.73 4.99
C HIS A 48 -13.05 3.48 4.35
N ILE A 49 -12.77 4.29 3.33
CA ILE A 49 -13.75 5.05 2.56
C ILE A 49 -14.21 4.22 1.35
N GLU A 50 -13.25 3.68 0.61
CA GLU A 50 -13.50 2.81 -0.55
C GLU A 50 -12.48 1.67 -0.54
N VAL A 51 -12.95 0.46 -0.82
CA VAL A 51 -12.12 -0.76 -0.79
C VAL A 51 -12.06 -1.30 -2.21
N PHE A 52 -10.86 -1.31 -2.78
CA PHE A 52 -10.61 -1.78 -4.15
C PHE A 52 -10.22 -3.26 -4.16
N LYS A 53 -9.61 -3.73 -3.07
CA LYS A 53 -9.25 -5.13 -2.86
C LYS A 53 -9.27 -5.45 -1.37
N SER A 54 -9.83 -6.60 -1.00
CA SER A 54 -9.61 -7.20 0.32
C SER A 54 -9.53 -8.72 0.23
N SER A 55 -8.75 -9.29 1.14
CA SER A 55 -8.66 -10.73 1.39
C SER A 55 -9.22 -11.12 2.77
N ILE A 56 -9.71 -10.13 3.52
CA ILE A 56 -10.26 -10.27 4.86
C ILE A 56 -11.53 -9.43 5.03
N ASP A 57 -12.41 -9.91 5.89
CA ASP A 57 -13.63 -9.22 6.32
C ASP A 57 -13.94 -9.69 7.76
N PRO A 58 -14.08 -8.80 8.76
CA PRO A 58 -14.07 -7.33 8.68
C PRO A 58 -12.69 -6.73 8.43
N LEU A 59 -12.67 -5.55 7.80
CA LEU A 59 -11.44 -4.76 7.63
C LEU A 59 -10.97 -4.18 8.98
N PRO A 60 -9.66 -4.24 9.28
CA PRO A 60 -9.10 -3.66 10.50
C PRO A 60 -9.24 -2.14 10.55
N VAL A 61 -9.60 -1.60 11.70
CA VAL A 61 -9.64 -0.14 11.94
C VAL A 61 -8.27 0.45 12.30
N PHE A 62 -7.25 -0.40 12.35
CA PHE A 62 -5.86 -0.02 12.61
C PHE A 62 -4.94 -0.63 11.56
N VAL A 63 -3.90 0.10 11.19
CA VAL A 63 -2.80 -0.38 10.37
C VAL A 63 -1.48 -0.26 11.12
N LEU A 64 -0.60 -1.22 10.87
CA LEU A 64 0.71 -1.31 11.51
C LEU A 64 1.82 -1.04 10.50
N THR A 65 2.86 -0.34 10.92
CA THR A 65 4.05 -0.10 10.11
C THR A 65 5.29 -0.04 11.00
N PRO A 66 6.48 -0.43 10.51
CA PRO A 66 7.71 -0.27 11.27
C PRO A 66 7.92 1.19 11.71
N PRO A 67 8.58 1.42 12.85
CA PRO A 67 8.76 2.76 13.40
C PRO A 67 9.86 3.58 12.73
N SER A 68 10.60 2.99 11.79
CA SER A 68 11.70 3.66 11.09
C SER A 68 11.55 3.53 9.59
N SER A 69 11.76 4.63 8.87
CA SER A 69 11.84 4.60 7.41
C SER A 69 12.97 3.71 6.90
N ALA A 70 14.05 3.52 7.68
CA ALA A 70 15.15 2.60 7.37
C ALA A 70 14.70 1.13 7.29
N THR A 71 13.57 0.78 7.92
CA THR A 71 12.96 -0.55 7.87
C THR A 71 11.67 -0.56 7.04
N CYS A 72 11.56 0.34 6.05
CA CYS A 72 10.37 0.56 5.22
C CYS A 72 9.14 1.05 6.02
N GLY A 73 9.34 1.68 7.17
CA GLY A 73 8.28 2.31 7.94
C GLY A 73 7.71 3.57 7.28
N ILE A 74 6.39 3.74 7.34
CA ILE A 74 5.69 4.97 6.96
C ILE A 74 5.42 5.77 8.24
N THR A 75 6.18 6.84 8.46
CA THR A 75 6.19 7.58 9.74
C THR A 75 5.48 8.94 9.66
N ASP A 76 5.00 9.35 8.49
CA ASP A 76 4.55 10.71 8.16
C ASP A 76 3.06 10.77 7.76
N LEU A 77 2.26 9.78 8.14
CA LEU A 77 0.81 9.85 7.99
C LEU A 77 0.22 10.89 8.95
N VAL A 78 -0.69 11.71 8.42
CA VAL A 78 -1.28 12.85 9.13
C VAL A 78 -2.77 12.59 9.37
N ASN A 79 -3.23 12.83 10.60
CA ASN A 79 -4.63 12.70 10.96
C ASN A 79 -5.53 13.59 10.09
N ASN A 80 -6.72 13.09 9.75
CA ASN A 80 -7.71 13.68 8.86
C ASN A 80 -7.29 13.83 7.40
N ASN A 81 -6.11 13.32 7.01
CA ASN A 81 -5.74 13.20 5.60
C ASN A 81 -6.15 11.86 5.03
N GLU A 82 -6.38 11.88 3.72
CA GLU A 82 -6.80 10.73 2.93
C GLU A 82 -5.64 10.14 2.13
N TYR A 83 -5.59 8.82 2.04
CA TYR A 83 -4.52 8.08 1.39
C TYR A 83 -5.07 6.88 0.60
N LEU A 84 -4.52 6.64 -0.58
CA LEU A 84 -4.54 5.33 -1.21
C LEU A 84 -3.49 4.46 -0.52
N MET A 85 -3.94 3.38 0.11
CA MET A 85 -3.10 2.51 0.92
C MET A 85 -3.15 1.07 0.40
N ALA A 86 -1.99 0.43 0.34
CA ALA A 86 -1.87 -0.99 0.06
C ALA A 86 -1.16 -1.65 1.24
N GLY A 87 -1.62 -2.83 1.62
CA GLY A 87 -1.06 -3.55 2.76
C GLY A 87 -1.18 -5.06 2.64
N THR A 88 -0.41 -5.74 3.48
CA THR A 88 -0.40 -7.19 3.62
C THR A 88 -1.15 -7.57 4.88
N VAL A 89 -1.94 -8.64 4.80
CA VAL A 89 -2.59 -9.19 5.98
C VAL A 89 -1.65 -10.19 6.64
N ALA A 90 -1.40 -10.01 7.94
CA ALA A 90 -0.61 -10.91 8.77
C ALA A 90 -1.39 -11.30 10.03
N ASN A 91 -0.93 -12.34 10.73
CA ASN A 91 -1.46 -12.76 12.04
C ASN A 91 -3.00 -12.88 12.10
N GLY A 92 -3.60 -13.37 11.00
CA GLY A 92 -5.03 -13.61 10.87
C GLY A 92 -5.86 -12.38 10.52
N ASN A 93 -5.59 -11.20 11.11
CA ASN A 93 -6.39 -9.99 10.86
C ASN A 93 -5.64 -8.67 11.07
N GLU A 94 -4.31 -8.66 11.01
CA GLU A 94 -3.53 -7.43 11.13
C GLU A 94 -3.19 -6.89 9.74
N LEU A 95 -3.49 -5.61 9.50
CA LEU A 95 -3.11 -4.94 8.26
C LEU A 95 -1.77 -4.23 8.44
N HIS A 96 -0.74 -4.72 7.76
CA HIS A 96 0.60 -4.15 7.77
C HIS A 96 0.88 -3.38 6.48
N ILE A 97 1.44 -2.19 6.62
CA ILE A 97 1.83 -1.31 5.50
C ILE A 97 3.33 -1.02 5.55
N TYR A 98 3.93 -0.86 4.38
CA TYR A 98 5.35 -0.58 4.24
C TYR A 98 5.57 0.41 3.09
N SER A 99 6.52 1.34 3.22
CA SER A 99 6.85 2.30 2.17
C SER A 99 7.26 1.60 0.88
N CYS A 100 7.96 0.47 1.00
CA CYS A 100 8.46 -0.35 -0.10
C CYS A 100 7.36 -1.09 -0.91
N LEU A 101 6.07 -0.93 -0.57
CA LEU A 101 4.98 -1.49 -1.37
C LEU A 101 4.74 -0.64 -2.63
N TYR A 102 4.69 -1.33 -3.77
CA TYR A 102 4.58 -0.73 -5.09
C TYR A 102 3.12 -0.53 -5.52
N ILE A 103 2.75 0.71 -5.85
CA ILE A 103 1.50 1.05 -6.55
C ILE A 103 1.88 1.77 -7.84
N PRO A 104 1.67 1.18 -9.03
CA PRO A 104 1.98 1.84 -10.29
C PRO A 104 1.02 3.01 -10.52
N ILE A 105 1.52 4.25 -10.39
CA ILE A 105 0.72 5.47 -10.57
C ILE A 105 0.83 6.03 -12.01
N LYS A 106 1.75 5.49 -12.82
CA LYS A 106 1.89 5.76 -14.25
C LYS A 106 2.24 4.49 -15.03
N ASP A 107 1.77 4.41 -16.27
CA ASP A 107 2.11 3.30 -17.18
C ASP A 107 3.61 3.38 -17.53
N GLY A 108 4.42 2.50 -16.93
CA GLY A 108 5.83 2.30 -17.30
C GLY A 108 6.88 3.17 -16.61
N GLU A 109 6.51 4.11 -15.72
CA GLU A 109 7.46 4.83 -14.88
C GLU A 109 7.53 4.21 -13.47
N PHE A 110 8.73 3.77 -13.08
CA PHE A 110 9.03 3.04 -11.84
C PHE A 110 9.30 3.95 -10.64
N ASN A 111 8.79 5.18 -10.67
CA ASN A 111 9.13 6.18 -9.68
C ASN A 111 7.89 6.37 -8.82
N ASP A 112 7.80 5.60 -7.73
CA ASP A 112 7.26 6.00 -6.42
C ASP A 112 6.93 4.74 -5.61
N GLU A 113 7.88 4.36 -4.75
CA GLU A 113 7.76 3.32 -3.72
C GLU A 113 6.91 3.87 -2.57
N ILE A 114 5.59 3.72 -2.63
CA ILE A 114 4.74 4.26 -1.57
C ILE A 114 3.56 3.33 -1.26
N GLY A 115 3.65 2.61 -0.13
CA GLY A 115 2.53 1.88 0.46
C GLY A 115 1.36 2.75 0.94
N ALA A 116 1.53 4.07 0.97
CA ALA A 116 0.48 5.05 1.24
C ALA A 116 0.68 6.37 0.45
N LEU A 117 -0.07 6.58 -0.62
CA LEU A 117 -0.03 7.84 -1.38
C LEU A 117 -1.20 8.75 -0.97
N GLN A 118 -0.95 10.03 -0.69
CA GLN A 118 -2.04 10.98 -0.43
C GLN A 118 -3.08 10.96 -1.56
N TRP A 119 -4.36 10.84 -1.22
CA TRP A 119 -5.45 10.64 -2.18
C TRP A 119 -5.51 11.75 -3.23
N LYS A 120 -5.32 13.01 -2.81
CA LYS A 120 -5.24 14.18 -3.71
C LYS A 120 -4.12 14.11 -4.77
N LYS A 121 -3.11 13.26 -4.58
CA LYS A 121 -2.00 13.04 -5.51
C LYS A 121 -2.26 11.84 -6.43
N VAL A 122 -3.31 11.06 -6.19
CA VAL A 122 -3.69 9.93 -7.05
C VAL A 122 -4.35 10.48 -8.32
N PRO A 123 -3.79 10.26 -9.52
CA PRO A 123 -4.37 10.75 -10.76
C PRO A 123 -5.76 10.16 -11.01
N THR A 124 -6.68 10.95 -11.57
CA THR A 124 -8.06 10.53 -11.86
C THR A 124 -8.12 9.25 -12.69
N ALA A 125 -7.21 9.08 -13.66
CA ALA A 125 -7.13 7.86 -14.48
C ALA A 125 -6.84 6.60 -13.63
N ILE A 126 -6.03 6.72 -12.58
CA ILE A 126 -5.76 5.62 -11.64
C ILE A 126 -6.97 5.36 -10.76
N GLN A 127 -7.64 6.40 -10.25
CA GLN A 127 -8.87 6.24 -9.48
C GLN A 127 -9.94 5.47 -10.27
N GLN A 128 -10.14 5.81 -11.54
CA GLN A 128 -11.07 5.10 -12.44
C GLN A 128 -10.64 3.64 -12.70
N LYS A 129 -9.33 3.38 -12.89
CA LYS A 129 -8.80 2.02 -13.03
C LYS A 129 -9.03 1.20 -11.76
N LEU A 130 -8.84 1.79 -10.58
CA LEU A 130 -9.07 1.13 -9.29
C LEU A 130 -10.55 0.76 -9.12
N SER A 131 -11.48 1.71 -9.31
CA SER A 131 -12.92 1.43 -9.16
C SER A 131 -13.48 0.48 -10.23
N SER A 132 -12.85 0.37 -11.40
CA SER A 132 -13.26 -0.61 -12.43
C SER A 132 -12.62 -1.99 -12.25
N ALA A 133 -11.51 -2.09 -11.52
CA ALA A 133 -10.81 -3.34 -11.23
C ALA A 133 -11.40 -4.13 -10.05
N ASN A 134 -12.47 -3.64 -9.42
CA ASN A 134 -13.15 -4.26 -8.27
C ASN A 134 -13.62 -5.72 -8.50
N ASN A 135 -13.53 -6.24 -9.74
CA ASN A 135 -13.91 -7.61 -10.12
C ASN A 135 -12.81 -8.40 -10.88
N SER A 136 -11.60 -7.86 -11.07
CA SER A 136 -10.53 -8.62 -11.73
C SER A 136 -9.62 -9.27 -10.70
N THR A 137 -9.90 -10.54 -10.39
CA THR A 137 -8.95 -11.39 -9.65
C THR A 137 -7.58 -11.34 -10.31
N CYS A 138 -6.52 -11.12 -9.52
CA CYS A 138 -5.14 -11.31 -9.96
C CYS A 138 -4.84 -12.82 -10.14
N THR A 139 -5.49 -13.46 -11.13
CA THR A 139 -5.22 -14.84 -11.58
C THR A 139 -3.96 -14.90 -12.41
#